data_AF-A0AAU5KQ20-F1
#
_entry.id   AF-A0AAU5KQ20-F1
#
_cell.length_a   1.000
_cell.length_b   1.000
_cell.length_c   1.000
_cell.angle_alpha   90.00
_cell.angle_beta   90.00
_cell.angle_gamma   90.00
#
_symmetry.space_group_name_H-M   'P 1'
#
loop_
_entity.id
_entity.type
_entity.pdbx_description
1 polymer ?
#
loop_
_entity_poly.entity_id
_entity_poly.type
_entity_poly.pdbx_seq_one_letter_code
_entity_poly.pdbx_strand_id
1 'polypeptide(L)'
;MAGLAAPFPTGADLLVWWRDEGDDLLALVGPQRYLQRLAELLSRASPRDVEAMGIGCGRRIDRPCRDPRTCGQDPADAPTGATRDRTGPVPSACTGFKDCWSAYGIDVEFTADGRHCAVHFQDPSDRSRTDVQVNGVRVAESLRLDSSGYWVGRRNYVVQAEGPPDHPEQGLTMGNLCCAILSLVVHDAELVTTRILVPEAAETWTDPELRLDRDTLHVYPNGQAREAGRADRVLPVEPSPSY
;
A
#
# COMPACT_ATOMS: atom_id res chain seq x y z
N MET A 1 -17.72 18.60 28.34
CA MET A 1 -16.78 19.55 27.71
C MET A 1 -16.04 18.81 26.62
N ALA A 2 -16.51 18.94 25.38
CA ALA A 2 -15.87 18.34 24.22
C ALA A 2 -14.68 19.23 23.81
N GLY A 3 -13.46 18.70 23.95
CA GLY A 3 -12.28 19.31 23.37
C GLY A 3 -12.35 19.14 21.85
N LEU A 4 -12.62 20.24 21.15
CA LEU A 4 -12.36 20.36 19.72
C LEU A 4 -10.85 20.17 19.52
N ALA A 5 -10.44 18.99 19.04
CA ALA A 5 -9.11 18.80 18.48
C ALA A 5 -9.06 19.63 17.19
N ALA A 6 -8.31 20.73 17.22
CA ALA A 6 -8.01 21.49 16.02
C ALA A 6 -7.24 20.59 15.03
N PRO A 7 -7.53 20.65 13.72
CA PRO A 7 -6.76 19.93 12.72
C PRO A 7 -5.41 20.64 12.58
N PHE A 8 -4.38 20.19 13.29
CA PHE A 8 -3.02 20.55 12.91
C PHE A 8 -2.75 19.95 11.53
N PRO A 9 -2.29 20.74 10.55
CA PRO A 9 -2.30 20.35 9.15
C PRO A 9 -1.23 19.29 8.92
N THR A 10 -1.65 18.03 8.71
CA THR A 10 -0.78 16.89 8.40
C THR A 10 0.31 17.26 7.39
N GLY A 11 0.01 18.10 6.41
CA GLY A 11 0.98 18.57 5.40
C GLY A 11 2.13 19.44 5.93
N ALA A 12 1.93 20.29 6.95
CA ALA A 12 3.02 21.11 7.50
C ALA A 12 3.96 20.27 8.36
N ASP A 13 3.40 19.40 9.20
CA ASP A 13 4.18 18.44 9.99
C ASP A 13 4.94 17.49 9.06
N LEU A 14 4.27 16.95 8.04
CA LEU A 14 4.90 16.11 7.03
C LEU A 14 6.05 16.83 6.33
N LEU A 15 5.90 18.11 5.98
CA LEU A 15 6.97 18.88 5.36
C LEU A 15 8.18 19.06 6.29
N VAL A 16 7.96 19.32 7.59
CA VAL A 16 9.04 19.46 8.58
C VAL A 16 9.78 18.13 8.75
N TRP A 17 9.04 17.03 8.87
CA TRP A 17 9.65 15.71 9.01
C TRP A 17 10.36 15.28 7.72
N TRP A 18 9.84 15.63 6.55
CA TRP A 18 10.44 15.25 5.26
C TRP A 18 11.67 16.07 4.91
N ARG A 19 11.65 17.37 5.21
CA ARG A 19 12.76 18.30 4.97
C ARG A 19 13.60 18.47 6.23
N ASP A 20 13.89 17.40 6.95
CA ASP A 20 14.86 17.41 8.06
C ASP A 20 16.27 17.71 7.53
N GLU A 21 16.48 18.96 7.09
CA GLU A 21 17.70 19.47 6.48
C GLU A 21 18.81 19.44 7.53
N GLY A 22 19.59 18.35 7.54
CA GLY A 22 20.70 18.15 8.47
C GLY A 22 20.60 16.90 9.35
N ASP A 23 19.56 16.08 9.20
CA ASP A 23 19.31 14.88 10.02
C ASP A 23 19.13 15.20 11.52
N ASP A 24 18.72 16.42 11.88
CA ASP A 24 18.58 16.87 13.27
C ASP A 24 17.46 16.10 14.01
N LEU A 25 16.30 15.94 13.37
CA LEU A 25 15.21 15.11 13.92
C LEU A 25 15.60 13.64 13.93
N LEU A 26 16.21 13.15 12.85
CA LEU A 26 16.69 11.78 12.76
C LEU A 26 17.68 11.45 13.90
N ALA A 27 18.63 12.34 14.18
CA ALA A 27 19.58 12.22 15.27
C ALA A 27 18.92 12.32 16.66
N LEU A 28 17.91 13.19 16.80
CA LEU A 28 17.21 13.43 18.07
C LEU A 28 16.30 12.27 18.47
N VAL A 29 15.46 11.76 17.54
CA VAL A 29 14.45 10.73 17.85
C VAL A 29 14.92 9.32 17.51
N GLY A 30 15.99 9.19 16.74
CA GLY A 30 16.51 7.94 16.22
C GLY A 30 15.76 7.44 14.97
N PRO A 31 16.41 6.60 14.14
CA PRO A 31 15.92 6.21 12.81
C PRO A 31 14.57 5.50 12.84
N GLN A 32 14.37 4.61 13.81
CA GLN A 32 13.13 3.84 13.91
C GLN A 32 11.92 4.72 14.21
N ARG A 33 12.04 5.65 15.16
CA ARG A 33 10.95 6.59 15.50
C ARG A 33 10.74 7.61 14.40
N TYR A 34 11.82 8.05 13.76
CA TYR A 34 11.75 8.93 12.59
C TYR A 34 10.87 8.31 11.51
N LEU A 35 11.20 7.08 11.11
CA LEU A 35 10.48 6.34 10.09
C LEU A 35 9.03 6.07 10.48
N GLN A 36 8.79 5.62 11.71
CA GLN A 36 7.44 5.32 12.20
C GLN A 36 6.52 6.55 12.11
N ARG A 37 7.04 7.73 12.44
CA ARG A 37 6.26 8.96 12.42
C ARG A 37 6.11 9.53 11.00
N LEU A 38 7.16 9.45 10.17
CA LEU A 38 7.04 9.82 8.75
C LEU A 38 5.98 8.97 8.04
N ALA A 39 5.97 7.68 8.32
CA ALA A 39 4.95 6.72 7.87
C ALA A 39 3.53 7.09 8.31
N GLU A 40 3.35 7.47 9.58
CA GLU A 40 2.07 7.91 10.12
C GLU A 40 1.58 9.20 9.43
N LEU A 41 2.49 10.15 9.16
CA LEU A 41 2.17 11.41 8.50
C LEU A 41 1.81 11.18 7.02
N LEU A 42 2.59 10.37 6.30
CA LEU A 42 2.35 10.01 4.90
C LEU A 42 1.02 9.27 4.71
N SER A 43 0.70 8.34 5.61
CA SER A 43 -0.54 7.56 5.52
C SER A 43 -1.80 8.36 5.83
N ARG A 44 -1.66 9.62 6.24
CA ARG A 44 -2.77 10.59 6.41
C ARG A 44 -2.65 11.77 5.44
N ALA A 45 -1.62 11.81 4.61
CA ALA A 45 -1.38 12.86 3.65
C ALA A 45 -2.39 12.77 2.49
N SER A 46 -2.76 13.90 1.89
CA SER A 46 -3.44 13.87 0.60
C SER A 46 -2.43 13.59 -0.52
N PRO A 47 -2.86 13.11 -1.71
CA PRO A 47 -1.95 12.97 -2.85
C PRO A 47 -1.21 14.27 -3.19
N ARG A 48 -1.86 15.43 -2.99
CA ARG A 48 -1.25 16.76 -3.19
C ARG A 48 -0.11 17.03 -2.21
N ASP A 49 -0.23 16.60 -0.96
CA ASP A 49 0.82 16.79 0.05
C ASP A 49 2.03 15.93 -0.29
N VAL A 50 1.81 14.67 -0.69
CA VAL A 50 2.86 13.74 -1.17
C VAL A 50 3.54 14.28 -2.43
N GLU A 51 2.76 14.87 -3.35
CA GLU A 51 3.27 15.55 -4.53
C GLU A 51 4.19 16.74 -4.18
N ALA A 52 3.77 17.56 -3.21
CA ALA A 52 4.52 18.73 -2.75
C ALA A 52 5.84 18.36 -2.06
N MET A 53 5.97 17.13 -1.57
CA MET A 53 7.23 16.58 -1.05
C MET A 53 8.23 16.22 -2.15
N GLY A 54 7.80 16.17 -3.41
CA GLY A 54 8.63 15.73 -4.53
C GLY A 54 8.75 14.21 -4.65
N ILE A 55 7.90 13.44 -3.96
CA ILE A 55 7.83 11.99 -4.13
C ILE A 55 7.27 11.70 -5.53
N GLY A 56 7.93 10.80 -6.23
CA GLY A 56 7.70 10.60 -7.66
C GLY A 56 6.42 9.84 -7.99
N CYS A 57 5.71 10.24 -9.04
CA CYS A 57 4.51 9.51 -9.48
C CYS A 57 4.83 8.11 -10.03
N GLY A 58 4.08 7.10 -9.59
CA GLY A 58 4.26 5.69 -9.98
C GLY A 58 3.84 5.35 -11.42
N ARG A 59 3.10 6.23 -12.13
CA ARG A 59 2.62 5.95 -13.50
C ARG A 59 3.72 5.93 -14.57
N ARG A 60 4.90 6.51 -14.30
CA ARG A 60 6.00 6.66 -15.27
C ARG A 60 7.31 6.14 -14.68
N ILE A 61 7.38 4.83 -14.53
CA ILE A 61 8.58 4.10 -14.09
C ILE A 61 9.70 4.11 -15.15
N ASP A 62 9.38 4.49 -16.39
CA ASP A 62 10.27 4.44 -17.57
C ASP A 62 11.22 5.62 -17.71
N ARG A 63 11.14 6.64 -16.83
CA ARG A 63 11.92 7.88 -16.98
C ARG A 63 12.64 8.32 -15.69
N PRO A 64 13.82 8.95 -15.83
CA PRO A 64 14.61 9.45 -14.68
C PRO A 64 13.89 10.54 -13.88
N CYS A 65 13.05 11.34 -14.52
CA CYS A 65 12.39 12.48 -13.90
C CYS A 65 10.96 12.14 -13.50
N ARG A 66 10.81 11.68 -12.26
CA ARG A 66 9.51 11.49 -11.59
C ARG A 66 8.93 12.80 -11.05
N ASP A 67 9.24 13.93 -11.70
CA ASP A 67 8.71 15.24 -11.29
C ASP A 67 7.18 15.22 -11.52
N PRO A 68 6.38 15.47 -10.47
CA PRO A 68 4.93 15.43 -10.59
C PRO A 68 4.35 16.37 -11.65
N ARG A 69 5.02 17.51 -11.90
CA ARG A 69 4.60 18.49 -12.91
C ARG A 69 4.73 17.95 -14.33
N THR A 70 5.59 16.96 -14.56
CA THR A 70 5.76 16.28 -15.86
C THR A 70 4.70 15.20 -16.07
N CYS A 71 4.27 14.51 -15.01
CA CYS A 71 3.18 13.52 -15.08
C CYS A 71 1.81 14.17 -15.34
N GLY A 72 1.62 15.41 -14.89
CA GLY A 72 0.45 16.21 -15.20
C GLY A 72 0.33 16.65 -16.67
N GLN A 73 1.21 16.25 -17.60
CA GLN A 73 1.14 16.69 -19.00
C GLN A 73 0.77 15.59 -20.01
N ASP A 74 0.47 14.36 -19.56
CA ASP A 74 0.13 13.25 -20.47
C ASP A 74 -1.32 13.33 -20.98
N PRO A 75 -1.55 13.24 -22.31
CA PRO A 75 -2.87 13.00 -22.88
C PRO A 75 -3.35 11.56 -22.66
N ALA A 76 -4.67 11.42 -22.55
CA ALA A 76 -5.37 10.23 -22.13
C ALA A 76 -5.45 9.16 -23.23
N ASP A 77 -4.91 7.97 -22.96
CA ASP A 77 -5.37 6.74 -23.61
C ASP A 77 -5.98 5.84 -22.52
N ALA A 78 -7.29 6.00 -22.29
CA ALA A 78 -8.08 5.05 -21.51
C ALA A 78 -8.96 4.23 -22.47
N PRO A 79 -8.91 2.88 -22.44
CA PRO A 79 -9.89 2.05 -23.12
C PRO A 79 -11.27 2.31 -22.51
N THR A 80 -12.26 2.52 -23.37
CA THR A 80 -13.66 2.74 -22.98
C THR A 80 -14.21 1.55 -22.20
N GLY A 81 -14.53 1.74 -20.92
CA GLY A 81 -15.32 0.78 -20.13
C GLY A 81 -14.98 0.69 -18.64
N ALA A 82 -13.83 1.20 -18.19
CA ALA A 82 -13.51 1.23 -16.76
C ALA A 82 -14.21 2.41 -16.06
N THR A 83 -14.81 2.14 -14.91
CA THR A 83 -15.37 3.14 -13.98
C THR A 83 -14.41 4.30 -13.80
N ARG A 84 -14.85 5.53 -14.09
CA ARG A 84 -14.09 6.79 -14.10
C ARG A 84 -12.92 6.84 -13.09
N ASP A 85 -11.77 6.34 -13.54
CA ASP A 85 -10.48 6.54 -12.92
C ASP A 85 -9.98 7.94 -13.24
N ARG A 86 -9.32 8.57 -12.26
CA ARG A 86 -8.76 9.92 -12.39
C ARG A 86 -7.86 9.97 -13.63
N THR A 87 -8.26 10.78 -14.60
CA THR A 87 -7.62 10.89 -15.92
C THR A 87 -7.33 12.36 -16.21
N GLY A 88 -6.07 12.68 -16.53
CA GLY A 88 -5.63 13.99 -17.04
C GLY A 88 -4.78 14.87 -16.10
N PRO A 89 -4.38 16.08 -16.56
CA PRO A 89 -3.54 17.09 -15.87
C PRO A 89 -4.17 17.66 -14.59
N VAL A 90 -4.28 16.86 -13.54
CA VAL A 90 -4.78 17.34 -12.26
C VAL A 90 -3.74 17.03 -11.19
N PRO A 91 -3.36 17.99 -10.33
CA PRO A 91 -2.70 17.67 -9.07
C PRO A 91 -3.49 16.52 -8.42
N SER A 92 -2.85 15.43 -8.01
CA SER A 92 -3.49 14.17 -7.54
C SER A 92 -3.95 13.13 -8.59
N ALA A 93 -3.50 13.19 -9.85
CA ALA A 93 -3.83 12.17 -10.87
C ALA A 93 -3.12 10.82 -10.67
N CYS A 94 -2.06 10.80 -9.85
CA CYS A 94 -1.33 9.60 -9.49
C CYS A 94 -2.02 8.92 -8.30
N THR A 95 -2.31 7.63 -8.43
CA THR A 95 -2.82 6.78 -7.35
C THR A 95 -1.68 6.12 -6.57
N GLY A 96 -0.43 6.24 -7.06
CA GLY A 96 0.77 5.68 -6.44
C GLY A 96 1.94 6.65 -6.54
N PHE A 97 2.76 6.73 -5.49
CA PHE A 97 3.95 7.56 -5.42
C PHE A 97 5.11 6.76 -4.83
N LYS A 98 6.27 6.81 -5.49
CA LYS A 98 7.45 6.05 -5.11
C LYS A 98 8.64 6.95 -4.91
N ASP A 99 9.22 6.88 -3.72
CA ASP A 99 10.51 7.47 -3.44
C ASP A 99 11.62 6.61 -4.05
N CYS A 100 12.54 7.26 -4.77
CA CYS A 100 13.75 6.64 -5.29
C CYS A 100 15.01 7.42 -4.97
N TRP A 101 14.90 8.45 -4.13
CA TRP A 101 15.98 9.37 -3.83
C TRP A 101 16.48 9.19 -2.41
N SER A 102 15.59 8.85 -1.47
CA SER A 102 16.04 8.52 -0.12
C SER A 102 16.52 7.07 0.00
N ALA A 103 17.23 6.79 1.08
CA ALA A 103 17.60 5.42 1.45
C ALA A 103 16.38 4.60 1.91
N TYR A 104 15.25 5.26 2.16
CA TYR A 104 14.01 4.68 2.64
C TYR A 104 13.19 4.26 1.42
N GLY A 105 12.96 2.96 1.26
CA GLY A 105 12.13 2.43 0.17
C GLY A 105 10.67 2.73 0.44
N ILE A 106 10.22 3.95 0.11
CA ILE A 106 8.85 4.41 0.39
C ILE A 106 7.98 4.26 -0.86
N ASP A 107 6.85 3.58 -0.70
CA ASP A 107 5.76 3.53 -1.68
C ASP A 107 4.46 4.01 -1.02
N VAL A 108 3.69 4.84 -1.69
CA VAL A 108 2.45 5.44 -1.19
C VAL A 108 1.34 5.17 -2.20
N GLU A 109 0.28 4.50 -1.80
CA GLU A 109 -0.83 4.14 -2.65
C GLU A 109 -2.17 4.64 -2.11
N PHE A 110 -2.94 5.29 -2.96
CA PHE A 110 -4.26 5.81 -2.64
C PHE A 110 -5.36 4.99 -3.30
N THR A 111 -6.51 4.90 -2.64
CA THR A 111 -7.74 4.47 -3.32
C THR A 111 -8.08 5.42 -4.46
N ALA A 112 -8.84 4.96 -5.46
CA ALA A 112 -9.22 5.79 -6.61
C ALA A 112 -9.97 7.08 -6.22
N ASP A 113 -10.73 7.05 -5.12
CA ASP A 113 -11.41 8.21 -4.55
C ASP A 113 -10.52 9.05 -3.62
N GLY A 114 -9.30 8.60 -3.32
CA GLY A 114 -8.32 9.25 -2.46
C GLY A 114 -8.70 9.31 -0.98
N ARG A 115 -9.71 8.53 -0.56
CA ARG A 115 -10.14 8.48 0.85
C ARG A 115 -9.20 7.70 1.74
N HIS A 116 -8.50 6.71 1.19
CA HIS A 116 -7.57 5.87 1.95
C HIS A 116 -6.18 5.91 1.33
N CYS A 117 -5.18 5.81 2.20
CA CYS A 117 -3.76 5.87 1.87
C CYS A 117 -3.06 4.70 2.56
N ALA A 118 -2.34 3.91 1.76
CA ALA A 118 -1.45 2.87 2.20
C ALA A 118 -0.02 3.33 1.95
N VAL A 119 0.88 3.05 2.89
CA VAL A 119 2.28 3.41 2.75
C VAL A 119 3.11 2.20 3.13
N HIS A 120 4.02 1.84 2.24
CA HIS A 120 5.09 0.87 2.45
C HIS A 120 6.36 1.60 2.77
N PHE A 121 7.11 1.08 3.73
CA PHE A 121 8.44 1.59 4.08
C PHE A 121 9.36 0.42 4.37
N GLN A 122 10.54 0.46 3.75
CA GLN A 122 11.64 -0.41 4.09
C GLN A 122 12.65 0.34 4.96
N ASP A 123 12.98 -0.26 6.10
CA ASP A 123 14.07 0.20 6.94
C ASP A 123 15.40 -0.06 6.21
N PRO A 124 16.24 0.95 5.95
CA PRO A 124 17.52 0.76 5.29
C PRO A 124 18.47 -0.16 6.08
N SER A 125 18.29 -0.27 7.40
CA SER A 125 19.05 -1.19 8.26
C SER A 125 18.54 -2.63 8.19
N ASP A 126 17.29 -2.83 7.76
CA ASP A 126 16.67 -4.14 7.55
C ASP A 126 15.79 -4.14 6.29
N ARG A 127 16.44 -4.20 5.12
CA ARG A 127 15.77 -4.30 3.81
C ARG A 127 15.02 -5.61 3.62
N SER A 128 15.14 -6.55 4.55
CA SER A 128 14.40 -7.81 4.49
C SER A 128 12.94 -7.63 4.94
N ARG A 129 12.63 -6.56 5.67
CA ARG A 129 11.30 -6.27 6.17
C ARG A 129 10.70 -5.04 5.51
N THR A 130 9.42 -5.16 5.13
CA THR A 130 8.57 -4.05 4.73
C THR A 130 7.52 -3.86 5.81
N ASP A 131 7.41 -2.63 6.29
CA ASP A 131 6.31 -2.20 7.15
C ASP A 131 5.23 -1.55 6.28
N VAL A 132 3.96 -1.81 6.62
CA VAL A 132 2.80 -1.23 5.93
C VAL A 132 1.92 -0.48 6.92
N GLN A 133 1.55 0.75 6.62
CA GLN A 133 0.48 1.45 7.34
C GLN A 133 -0.63 1.87 6.39
N VAL A 134 -1.87 1.73 6.85
CA VAL A 134 -3.06 2.20 6.15
C VAL A 134 -3.77 3.21 7.04
N ASN A 135 -3.95 4.44 6.56
CA ASN A 135 -4.59 5.53 7.31
C ASN A 135 -3.98 5.77 8.73
N GLY A 136 -2.67 5.54 8.88
CA GLY A 136 -1.95 5.64 10.16
C GLY A 136 -2.06 4.41 11.06
N VAL A 137 -2.65 3.31 10.58
CA VAL A 137 -2.74 2.03 11.31
C VAL A 137 -1.74 1.05 10.71
N ARG A 138 -0.85 0.50 11.55
CA ARG A 138 0.12 -0.49 11.10
C ARG A 138 -0.57 -1.83 10.86
N VAL A 139 -0.25 -2.44 9.72
CA VAL A 139 -0.87 -3.66 9.24
C VAL A 139 0.07 -4.84 9.53
N ALA A 140 -0.44 -5.86 10.22
CA ALA A 140 0.21 -7.17 10.42
C ALA A 140 1.70 -7.12 10.88
N GLU A 141 1.98 -6.40 11.97
CA GLU A 141 3.34 -6.14 12.50
C GLU A 141 4.23 -7.38 12.73
N SER A 142 3.62 -8.55 12.92
CA SER A 142 4.33 -9.80 13.20
C SER A 142 4.77 -10.55 11.95
N LEU A 143 4.32 -10.15 10.75
CA LEU A 143 4.58 -10.86 9.51
C LEU A 143 5.58 -10.11 8.63
N ARG A 144 6.35 -10.88 7.86
CA ARG A 144 7.13 -10.33 6.76
C ARG A 144 6.19 -10.05 5.57
N LEU A 145 6.02 -8.77 5.23
CA LEU A 145 5.16 -8.31 4.14
C LEU A 145 5.95 -8.03 2.86
N ASP A 146 5.31 -8.20 1.70
CA ASP A 146 5.85 -7.74 0.43
C ASP A 146 6.05 -6.22 0.44
N SER A 147 6.99 -5.75 -0.36
CA SER A 147 7.30 -4.35 -0.64
C SER A 147 6.21 -3.60 -1.43
N SER A 148 5.18 -4.30 -1.89
CA SER A 148 4.08 -3.73 -2.67
C SER A 148 2.74 -4.36 -2.31
N GLY A 149 1.66 -3.63 -2.56
CA GLY A 149 0.30 -4.10 -2.34
C GLY A 149 -0.66 -3.51 -3.37
N TYR A 150 -1.96 -3.59 -3.11
CA TYR A 150 -2.96 -2.96 -3.95
C TYR A 150 -4.30 -2.80 -3.23
N TRP A 151 -5.08 -1.83 -3.70
CA TRP A 151 -6.45 -1.62 -3.26
C TRP A 151 -7.43 -2.52 -4.00
N VAL A 152 -8.28 -3.21 -3.24
CA VAL A 152 -9.44 -3.96 -3.73
C VAL A 152 -10.72 -3.23 -3.36
N GLY A 153 -11.47 -2.82 -4.38
CA GLY A 153 -12.64 -1.96 -4.21
C GLY A 153 -12.24 -0.59 -3.70
N ARG A 154 -12.99 -0.05 -2.72
CA ARG A 154 -12.78 1.32 -2.21
C ARG A 154 -12.15 1.39 -0.81
N ARG A 155 -11.84 0.25 -0.19
CA ARG A 155 -11.42 0.24 1.22
C ARG A 155 -10.53 -0.93 1.66
N ASN A 156 -10.41 -2.01 0.89
CA ASN A 156 -9.60 -3.15 1.30
C ASN A 156 -8.19 -3.00 0.74
N TYR A 157 -7.19 -2.87 1.59
CA TYR A 157 -5.79 -2.94 1.18
C TYR A 157 -5.29 -4.38 1.27
N VAL A 158 -4.65 -4.86 0.21
CA VAL A 158 -4.15 -6.23 0.11
C VAL A 158 -2.65 -6.21 -0.06
N VAL A 159 -1.94 -7.01 0.75
CA VAL A 159 -0.50 -7.21 0.66
C VAL A 159 -0.18 -8.68 0.88
N GLN A 160 0.75 -9.22 0.10
CA GLN A 160 1.25 -10.57 0.29
C GLN A 160 2.16 -10.62 1.53
N ALA A 161 2.15 -11.76 2.21
CA ALA A 161 2.98 -12.00 3.37
C ALA A 161 3.62 -13.39 3.28
N GLU A 162 4.64 -13.63 4.10
CA GLU A 162 5.27 -14.94 4.21
C GLU A 162 4.22 -16.03 4.45
N GLY A 163 4.39 -17.16 3.75
CA GLY A 163 3.53 -18.32 3.93
C GLY A 163 3.80 -19.07 5.23
N PRO A 164 2.90 -19.98 5.61
CA PRO A 164 3.09 -20.82 6.79
C PRO A 164 4.33 -21.72 6.62
N PRO A 165 5.23 -21.79 7.62
CA PRO A 165 6.47 -22.55 7.52
C PRO A 165 6.26 -24.07 7.44
N ASP A 166 5.09 -24.54 7.86
CA ASP A 166 4.67 -25.94 7.89
C ASP A 166 3.84 -26.35 6.67
N HIS A 167 3.71 -25.49 5.65
CA HIS A 167 3.05 -25.87 4.41
C HIS A 167 3.82 -27.01 3.70
N PRO A 168 3.15 -28.08 3.23
CA PRO A 168 3.82 -29.21 2.60
C PRO A 168 4.62 -28.85 1.33
N GLU A 169 4.18 -27.81 0.62
CA GLU A 169 4.86 -27.28 -0.57
C GLU A 169 5.77 -26.08 -0.27
N GLN A 170 6.06 -25.79 1.01
CA GLN A 170 6.93 -24.66 1.36
C GLN A 170 8.36 -24.91 0.88
N GLY A 171 8.89 -23.95 0.13
CA GLY A 171 10.26 -23.95 -0.38
C GLY A 171 10.83 -22.54 -0.47
N LEU A 172 12.15 -22.44 -0.65
CA LEU A 172 12.82 -21.16 -0.89
C LEU A 172 12.71 -20.75 -2.35
N THR A 173 12.16 -19.56 -2.60
CA THR A 173 12.07 -18.94 -3.93
C THR A 173 12.89 -17.65 -3.98
N MET A 174 13.63 -17.44 -5.08
CA MET A 174 14.29 -16.16 -5.34
C MET A 174 13.27 -15.15 -5.89
N GLY A 175 13.16 -13.96 -5.27
CA GLY A 175 12.32 -12.86 -5.74
C GLY A 175 11.08 -12.55 -4.87
N ASN A 176 10.45 -13.56 -4.26
CA ASN A 176 9.21 -13.41 -3.47
C ASN A 176 9.43 -13.85 -2.02
N LEU A 177 9.55 -12.92 -1.06
CA LEU A 177 9.63 -13.14 0.41
C LEU A 177 10.49 -14.33 0.91
N CYS A 178 11.35 -14.86 0.04
CA CYS A 178 11.97 -16.18 0.14
C CYS A 178 10.99 -17.37 0.35
N CYS A 179 9.69 -17.23 0.08
CA CYS A 179 8.66 -18.24 0.32
C CYS A 179 8.01 -18.69 -1.00
N ALA A 180 7.82 -20.00 -1.20
CA ALA A 180 7.13 -20.55 -2.36
C ALA A 180 5.61 -20.42 -2.27
N ILE A 181 5.05 -20.60 -1.06
CA ILE A 181 3.64 -20.39 -0.75
C ILE A 181 3.52 -19.14 0.10
N LEU A 182 2.48 -18.35 -0.15
CA LEU A 182 2.29 -17.02 0.44
C LEU A 182 0.95 -16.91 1.13
N SER A 183 0.90 -16.06 2.15
CA SER A 183 -0.34 -15.64 2.81
C SER A 183 -0.82 -14.32 2.21
N LEU A 184 -2.10 -14.00 2.38
CA LEU A 184 -2.65 -12.67 2.07
C LEU A 184 -3.03 -11.95 3.36
N VAL A 185 -2.61 -10.70 3.48
CA VAL A 185 -3.12 -9.78 4.50
C VAL A 185 -4.09 -8.83 3.84
N VAL A 186 -5.30 -8.75 4.38
CA VAL A 186 -6.38 -7.88 3.92
C VAL A 186 -6.74 -6.93 5.05
N HIS A 187 -6.47 -5.64 4.87
CA HIS A 187 -6.85 -4.60 5.82
C HIS A 187 -8.06 -3.82 5.30
N ASP A 188 -9.14 -3.84 6.05
CA ASP A 188 -10.33 -3.02 5.79
C ASP A 188 -10.13 -1.64 6.43
N ALA A 189 -9.93 -0.62 5.58
CA ALA A 189 -9.62 0.73 6.04
C ALA A 189 -10.85 1.50 6.56
N GLU A 190 -12.09 1.06 6.29
CA GLU A 190 -13.29 1.66 6.89
C GLU A 190 -13.59 1.04 8.26
N LEU A 191 -13.42 -0.28 8.39
CA LEU A 191 -13.66 -1.00 9.63
C LEU A 191 -12.45 -1.02 10.57
N VAL A 192 -11.27 -0.67 10.07
CA VAL A 192 -9.99 -0.74 10.78
C VAL A 192 -9.72 -2.16 11.29
N THR A 193 -10.01 -3.15 10.46
CA THR A 193 -9.81 -4.57 10.76
C THR A 193 -8.79 -5.18 9.82
N THR A 194 -7.96 -6.09 10.33
CA THR A 194 -6.98 -6.82 9.53
C THR A 194 -7.30 -8.30 9.59
N ARG A 195 -7.47 -8.92 8.42
CA ARG A 195 -7.65 -10.37 8.26
C ARG A 195 -6.42 -10.95 7.57
N ILE A 196 -5.88 -12.01 8.15
CA ILE A 196 -4.79 -12.78 7.55
C ILE A 196 -5.40 -14.06 6.99
N LEU A 197 -5.26 -14.25 5.68
CA LEU A 197 -5.65 -15.46 4.98
C LEU A 197 -4.40 -16.31 4.82
N VAL A 198 -4.39 -17.45 5.50
CA VAL A 198 -3.31 -18.43 5.45
C VAL A 198 -3.77 -19.61 4.59
N PRO A 199 -2.99 -20.06 3.60
CA PRO A 199 -3.35 -21.22 2.78
C PRO A 199 -3.40 -22.50 3.63
N GLU A 200 -4.40 -23.34 3.35
CA GLU A 200 -4.49 -24.71 3.86
C GLU A 200 -3.52 -25.61 3.10
N ALA A 201 -3.21 -26.78 3.67
CA ALA A 201 -2.22 -27.72 3.11
C ALA A 201 -2.49 -28.19 1.65
N ALA A 202 -3.72 -28.05 1.16
CA ALA A 202 -4.11 -28.42 -0.20
C ALA A 202 -4.09 -27.23 -1.18
N GLU A 203 -3.85 -26.01 -0.71
CA GLU A 203 -3.91 -24.78 -1.49
C GLU A 203 -2.51 -24.33 -1.90
N THR A 204 -2.33 -23.98 -3.18
CA THR A 204 -1.01 -23.68 -3.76
C THR A 204 -0.88 -22.19 -4.08
N TRP A 205 -0.93 -21.35 -3.05
CA TRP A 205 -0.92 -19.89 -3.17
C TRP A 205 0.49 -19.36 -3.47
N THR A 206 0.94 -19.48 -4.71
CA THR A 206 2.31 -19.09 -5.12
C THR A 206 2.46 -17.60 -5.43
N ASP A 207 1.36 -16.96 -5.86
CA ASP A 207 1.27 -15.53 -6.13
C ASP A 207 -0.19 -15.09 -5.95
N PRO A 208 -0.72 -15.19 -4.73
CA PRO A 208 -2.15 -15.10 -4.53
C PRO A 208 -2.68 -13.70 -4.83
N GLU A 209 -3.84 -13.65 -5.49
CA GLU A 209 -4.55 -12.42 -5.84
C GLU A 209 -5.94 -12.41 -5.20
N LEU A 210 -6.37 -11.26 -4.70
CA LEU A 210 -7.72 -11.03 -4.19
C LEU A 210 -8.50 -10.16 -5.20
N ARG A 211 -9.73 -10.57 -5.54
CA ARG A 211 -10.65 -9.75 -6.34
C ARG A 211 -11.97 -9.58 -5.64
N LEU A 212 -12.60 -8.44 -5.85
CA LEU A 212 -13.97 -8.18 -5.45
C LEU A 212 -14.88 -8.39 -6.66
N ASP A 213 -15.85 -9.29 -6.54
CA ASP A 213 -16.99 -9.39 -7.45
C ASP A 213 -18.26 -9.11 -6.64
N ARG A 214 -18.94 -8.00 -6.94
CA ARG A 214 -20.08 -7.49 -6.18
C ARG A 214 -19.76 -7.37 -4.68
N ASP A 215 -20.23 -8.32 -3.88
CA ASP A 215 -20.11 -8.36 -2.42
C ASP A 215 -19.29 -9.56 -1.91
N THR A 216 -18.56 -10.23 -2.80
CA THR A 216 -17.71 -11.38 -2.47
C THR A 216 -16.27 -11.15 -2.86
N LEU A 217 -15.37 -11.51 -1.94
CA LEU A 217 -13.94 -11.55 -2.16
C LEU A 217 -13.55 -12.94 -2.66
N HIS A 218 -12.89 -13.00 -3.80
CA HIS A 218 -12.37 -14.22 -4.40
C HIS A 218 -10.86 -14.23 -4.24
N VAL A 219 -10.33 -15.30 -3.63
CA VAL A 219 -8.89 -15.55 -3.52
C VAL A 219 -8.49 -16.52 -4.62
N TYR A 220 -7.54 -16.10 -5.45
CA TYR A 220 -6.94 -16.92 -6.49
C TYR A 220 -5.52 -17.30 -6.08
N PRO A 221 -5.10 -18.56 -6.26
CA PRO A 221 -3.76 -19.00 -5.88
C PRO A 221 -2.64 -18.34 -6.70
N ASN A 222 -2.94 -17.94 -7.94
CA ASN A 222 -2.04 -17.27 -8.88
C ASN A 222 -2.82 -16.60 -10.04
N GLY A 223 -2.10 -15.85 -10.86
CA GLY A 223 -2.65 -15.16 -12.03
C GLY A 223 -3.32 -16.09 -13.06
N GLN A 224 -2.81 -17.31 -13.28
CA GLN A 224 -3.43 -18.27 -14.21
C GLN A 224 -4.80 -18.74 -13.71
N ALA A 225 -4.92 -19.04 -12.41
CA ALA A 225 -6.18 -19.41 -11.80
C ALA A 225 -7.19 -18.26 -11.84
N ARG A 226 -6.72 -17.01 -11.66
CA ARG A 226 -7.53 -15.80 -11.85
C ARG A 226 -8.08 -15.69 -13.27
N GLU A 227 -7.24 -15.84 -14.29
CA GLU A 227 -7.66 -15.77 -15.68
C GLU A 227 -8.67 -16.87 -16.05
N ALA A 228 -8.53 -18.04 -15.44
CA ALA A 228 -9.47 -19.15 -15.58
C ALA A 228 -10.74 -19.01 -14.72
N GLY A 229 -10.85 -17.99 -13.87
CA GLY A 229 -11.98 -17.81 -12.94
C GLY A 229 -12.09 -18.90 -11.87
N ARG A 230 -10.99 -19.55 -11.49
CA ARG A 230 -10.94 -20.63 -10.51
C ARG A 230 -10.38 -20.12 -9.18
N ALA A 231 -11.26 -19.60 -8.34
CA ALA A 231 -10.90 -19.16 -6.99
C ALA A 231 -10.78 -20.38 -6.05
N ASP A 232 -9.78 -20.37 -5.18
CA ASP A 232 -9.64 -21.35 -4.09
C ASP A 232 -10.63 -21.04 -2.96
N ARG A 233 -10.82 -19.74 -2.68
CA ARG A 233 -11.74 -19.28 -1.64
C ARG A 233 -12.66 -18.19 -2.14
N VAL A 234 -13.88 -18.22 -1.60
CA VAL A 234 -14.88 -17.15 -1.74
C VAL A 234 -15.30 -16.74 -0.34
N LEU A 235 -15.11 -15.46 -0.02
CA LEU A 235 -15.36 -14.89 1.30
C LEU A 235 -16.40 -13.76 1.17
N PRO A 236 -17.31 -13.60 2.13
CA PRO A 236 -18.18 -12.44 2.16
C PRO A 236 -17.38 -11.17 2.46
N VAL A 237 -17.75 -10.06 1.83
CA VAL A 237 -17.33 -8.73 2.28
C VAL A 237 -18.14 -8.36 3.52
N GLU A 238 -17.48 -7.87 4.57
CA GLU A 238 -18.19 -7.34 5.73
C GLU A 238 -18.98 -6.08 5.31
N PRO A 239 -20.23 -5.89 5.70
CA PRO A 239 -20.98 -4.71 5.30
C PRO A 239 -20.31 -3.43 5.83
N SER A 240 -20.32 -2.34 5.06
CA SER A 240 -19.95 -1.02 5.57
C SER A 240 -20.84 -0.66 6.77
N PRO A 241 -20.30 0.06 7.77
CA PRO A 241 -21.13 0.63 8.82
C PRO A 241 -22.14 1.57 8.16
N SER A 242 -23.42 1.36 8.47
CA SER A 242 -24.47 2.30 8.05
C SER A 242 -24.31 3.57 8.87
N TYR A 243 -23.92 4.67 8.22
CA TYR A 243 -23.88 6.01 8.82
C TYR A 243 -25.25 6.68 8.76
#